data_AF-A0AAD5VZV1-F1
#
_entry.id   AF-A0AAD5VZV1-F1
#
_cell.length_a   1.000
_cell.length_b   1.000
_cell.length_c   1.000
_cell.angle_alpha   90.00
_cell.angle_beta   90.00
_cell.angle_gamma   90.00
#
_symmetry.space_group_name_H-M   'P 1'
#
loop_
_entity.id
_entity.type
_entity.pdbx_description
1 polymer ?
#
loop_
_entity_poly.entity_id
_entity_poly.type
_entity_poly.pdbx_seq_one_letter_code
_entity_poly.pdbx_strand_id
1 'polypeptide(L)'
;MASVTQFDTQTVRDWTNPQDDTAAIVKFPYEFVAPPRLALGLSQLDVDYKFNIRVKATAEKIQRDSAIYHITSWSDTLLYSGVVNSLDLAPANLEFRAGEHMRDLLANPNSPDGHGWRLETTAVNVDRKGFTLKIRTWADTILYRAQAAWVAYPEDREHIFSTSVNTDEVRPWTSPQAKTSKYKPFLGIKFARPPIVFVGLNTFDIKCGLNFRVNARVDNVSTSGFTWHLDTWGGTSLYSAGATIIAFD
;
A
#
# COMPACT_ATOMS: atom_id res chain seq x y z
N MET A 1 11.52 -14.98 -12.35
CA MET A 1 10.23 -15.04 -11.66
C MET A 1 10.00 -13.67 -11.04
N ALA A 2 8.76 -13.26 -10.75
CA ALA A 2 8.52 -12.05 -9.98
C ALA A 2 8.61 -12.36 -8.48
N SER A 3 8.87 -11.36 -7.64
CA SER A 3 8.90 -11.53 -6.18
C SER A 3 8.19 -10.40 -5.46
N VAL A 4 8.08 -10.52 -4.14
CA VAL A 4 7.72 -9.42 -3.26
C VAL A 4 8.85 -9.20 -2.27
N THR A 5 9.25 -7.95 -2.13
CA THR A 5 10.26 -7.50 -1.19
C THR A 5 9.67 -6.43 -0.28
N GLN A 6 10.13 -6.34 0.97
CA GLN A 6 9.63 -5.37 1.95
C GLN A 6 10.77 -4.54 2.52
N PHE A 7 10.49 -3.26 2.76
CA PHE A 7 11.31 -2.38 3.58
C PHE A 7 10.48 -1.78 4.71
N ASP A 8 10.93 -1.96 5.95
CA ASP A 8 10.41 -1.31 7.15
C ASP A 8 11.47 -0.36 7.71
N THR A 9 11.12 0.91 7.87
CA THR A 9 12.00 1.93 8.48
C THR A 9 12.58 1.50 9.83
N GLN A 10 11.85 0.71 10.62
CA GLN A 10 12.26 0.28 11.95
C GLN A 10 13.35 -0.80 11.93
N THR A 11 13.68 -1.35 10.75
CA THR A 11 14.81 -2.28 10.60
C THR A 11 16.17 -1.58 10.61
N VAL A 12 16.20 -0.26 10.37
CA VAL A 12 17.44 0.54 10.29
C VAL A 12 17.48 1.72 11.25
N ARG A 13 16.38 2.03 11.94
CA ARG A 13 16.35 3.04 13.00
C ARG A 13 15.27 2.73 14.05
N ASP A 14 15.46 3.22 15.27
CA ASP A 14 14.45 3.10 16.31
C ASP A 14 13.23 4.00 16.02
N TRP A 15 12.05 3.58 16.48
CA TRP A 15 10.80 4.35 16.37
C TRP A 15 10.91 5.74 17.03
N THR A 16 11.66 5.84 18.13
CA THR A 16 11.88 7.10 18.88
C THR A 16 12.83 8.07 18.21
N ASN A 17 13.49 7.67 17.12
CA ASN A 17 14.42 8.49 16.36
C ASN A 17 13.93 8.67 14.91
N PRO A 18 12.80 9.37 14.68
CA PRO A 18 12.28 9.60 13.34
C PRO A 18 13.24 10.43 12.48
N GLN A 19 13.26 10.16 11.18
CA GLN A 19 14.12 10.82 10.20
C GLN A 19 13.31 11.14 8.95
N ASP A 20 13.62 12.27 8.32
CA ASP A 20 12.93 12.73 7.11
C ASP A 20 13.14 11.77 5.94
N ASP A 21 14.34 11.21 5.77
CA ASP A 21 14.63 10.17 4.78
C ASP A 21 15.21 8.95 5.49
N THR A 22 14.49 7.83 5.45
CA THR A 22 14.97 6.55 5.94
C THR A 22 15.19 5.61 4.77
N ALA A 23 16.41 5.11 4.62
CA ALA A 23 16.78 4.30 3.47
C ALA A 23 17.60 3.06 3.85
N ALA A 24 17.47 2.01 3.05
CA ALA A 24 18.26 0.79 3.20
C ALA A 24 18.49 0.09 1.85
N ILE A 25 19.63 -0.58 1.73
CA ILE A 25 19.82 -1.59 0.67
C ILE A 25 19.00 -2.82 1.07
N VAL A 26 18.04 -3.19 0.25
CA VAL A 26 17.23 -4.40 0.47
C VAL A 26 17.56 -5.41 -0.61
N LYS A 27 17.87 -6.64 -0.18
CA LYS A 27 18.18 -7.76 -1.06
C LYS A 27 16.89 -8.42 -1.54
N PHE A 28 16.84 -8.73 -2.83
CA PHE A 28 15.78 -9.54 -3.40
C PHE A 28 15.94 -11.00 -2.94
N PRO A 29 14.86 -11.80 -2.90
CA PRO A 29 14.93 -13.20 -2.48
C PRO A 29 15.78 -14.08 -3.41
N TYR A 30 16.04 -13.61 -4.63
CA TYR A 30 16.97 -14.22 -5.58
C TYR A 30 17.50 -13.16 -6.55
N GLU A 31 18.58 -13.49 -7.24
CA GLU A 31 19.15 -12.63 -8.27
C GLU A 31 18.35 -12.76 -9.58
N PHE A 32 17.93 -11.62 -10.12
CA PHE A 32 17.28 -11.51 -11.42
C PHE A 32 18.31 -11.53 -12.57
N VAL A 33 17.87 -11.91 -13.77
CA VAL A 33 18.74 -11.90 -14.96
C VAL A 33 19.17 -10.48 -15.37
N ALA A 34 18.34 -9.48 -15.07
CA ALA A 34 18.60 -8.04 -15.18
C ALA A 34 17.76 -7.31 -14.12
N PRO A 35 18.05 -6.04 -13.78
CA PRO A 35 17.30 -5.30 -12.77
C PRO A 35 15.77 -5.35 -12.99
N PRO A 36 14.95 -5.74 -11.99
CA PRO A 36 13.50 -5.82 -12.13
C PRO A 36 12.86 -4.43 -12.18
N ARG A 37 11.60 -4.37 -12.62
CA ARG A 37 10.75 -3.18 -12.44
C ARG A 37 10.02 -3.29 -11.11
N LEU A 38 10.02 -2.22 -10.32
CA LEU A 38 9.45 -2.23 -8.97
C LEU A 38 8.14 -1.44 -8.95
N ALA A 39 7.04 -2.07 -8.51
CA ALA A 39 5.80 -1.38 -8.21
C ALA A 39 5.62 -1.32 -6.68
N LEU A 40 5.62 -0.11 -6.13
CA LEU A 40 5.66 0.10 -4.68
C LEU A 40 4.26 0.37 -4.10
N GLY A 41 3.98 -0.23 -2.95
CA GLY A 41 2.77 0.04 -2.17
C GLY A 41 3.11 0.24 -0.70
N LEU A 42 2.78 1.41 -0.16
CA LEU A 42 2.82 1.63 1.29
C LEU A 42 1.82 0.69 1.96
N SER A 43 2.24 -0.04 2.98
CA SER A 43 1.39 -0.96 3.72
C SER A 43 1.24 -0.58 5.19
N GLN A 44 2.15 0.23 5.75
CA GLN A 44 2.07 0.71 7.12
C GLN A 44 2.55 2.15 7.21
N LEU A 45 1.89 2.97 8.01
CA LEU A 45 2.35 4.33 8.39
C LEU A 45 2.01 4.64 9.86
N ASP A 46 2.93 5.27 10.59
CA ASP A 46 2.75 5.94 11.89
C ASP A 46 3.26 7.38 11.80
N VAL A 47 2.33 8.34 11.75
CA VAL A 47 2.64 9.78 11.57
C VAL A 47 2.02 10.57 12.71
N ASP A 48 2.78 11.51 13.29
CA ASP A 48 2.26 12.41 14.32
C ASP A 48 1.08 13.23 13.80
N TYR A 49 0.01 13.32 14.59
CA TYR A 49 -1.24 13.98 14.20
C TYR A 49 -1.14 15.51 14.12
N LYS A 50 -0.12 16.11 14.75
CA LYS A 50 0.07 17.56 14.78
C LYS A 50 0.52 18.13 13.45
N PHE A 51 0.99 17.27 12.54
CA PHE A 51 1.53 17.67 11.25
C PHE A 51 0.75 17.00 10.12
N ASN A 52 0.81 17.61 8.93
CA ASN A 52 0.20 17.00 7.75
C ASN A 52 0.91 15.69 7.39
N ILE A 53 0.18 14.77 6.75
CA ILE A 53 0.76 13.53 6.24
C ILE A 53 1.42 13.80 4.90
N ARG A 54 2.74 13.71 4.86
CA ARG A 54 3.54 13.86 3.64
C ARG A 54 4.57 12.74 3.61
N VAL A 55 4.24 11.66 2.92
CA VAL A 55 5.09 10.45 2.88
C VAL A 55 5.19 9.95 1.44
N LYS A 56 6.38 9.54 1.02
CA LYS A 56 6.63 8.92 -0.28
C LYS A 56 7.62 7.76 -0.14
N ALA A 57 7.27 6.62 -0.72
CA ALA A 57 8.20 5.51 -0.90
C ALA A 57 8.81 5.58 -2.31
N THR A 58 10.11 5.36 -2.42
CA THR A 58 10.83 5.26 -3.70
C THR A 58 11.88 4.16 -3.65
N ALA A 59 12.31 3.69 -4.82
CA ALA A 59 13.45 2.81 -4.94
C ALA A 59 14.43 3.38 -5.98
N GLU A 60 15.72 3.34 -5.67
CA GLU A 60 16.80 3.75 -6.57
C GLU A 60 17.90 2.69 -6.63
N LYS A 61 18.85 2.87 -7.55
CA LYS A 61 20.01 1.98 -7.74
C LYS A 61 19.60 0.50 -7.80
N ILE A 62 18.56 0.23 -8.60
CA ILE A 62 17.98 -1.10 -8.78
C ILE A 62 19.01 -1.96 -9.52
N GLN A 63 19.50 -2.98 -8.83
CA GLN A 63 20.45 -3.98 -9.31
C GLN A 63 19.70 -5.30 -9.56
N ARG A 64 20.44 -6.35 -9.90
CA ARG A 64 19.86 -7.68 -10.10
C ARG A 64 19.48 -8.38 -8.80
N ASP A 65 20.12 -8.03 -7.71
CA ASP A 65 19.99 -8.73 -6.42
C ASP A 65 19.51 -7.80 -5.29
N SER A 66 19.36 -6.51 -5.56
CA SER A 66 19.01 -5.50 -4.56
C SER A 66 18.52 -4.18 -5.15
N ALA A 67 17.93 -3.34 -4.33
CA ALA A 67 17.70 -1.92 -4.59
C ALA A 67 17.85 -1.13 -3.28
N ILE A 68 18.04 0.19 -3.38
CA ILE A 68 17.92 1.08 -2.22
C ILE A 68 16.49 1.56 -2.13
N TYR A 69 15.80 1.19 -1.05
CA TYR A 69 14.47 1.67 -0.75
C TYR A 69 14.56 2.89 0.16
N HIS A 70 13.70 3.87 -0.11
CA HIS A 70 13.53 5.06 0.71
C HIS A 70 12.07 5.16 1.14
N ILE A 71 11.84 5.56 2.39
CA ILE A 71 10.57 6.11 2.83
C ILE A 71 10.89 7.50 3.36
N THR A 72 10.41 8.50 2.61
CA THR A 72 10.69 9.92 2.83
C THR A 72 9.45 10.62 3.35
N SER A 73 9.66 11.56 4.27
CA SER A 73 8.73 12.58 4.69
C SER A 73 9.38 13.95 4.51
N TRP A 74 8.59 15.02 4.47
CA TRP A 74 9.11 16.36 4.22
C TRP A 74 8.31 17.44 4.94
N SER A 75 8.89 18.65 4.96
CA SER A 75 8.37 19.80 5.71
C SER A 75 8.42 19.52 7.22
N ASP A 76 7.28 19.53 7.88
CA ASP A 76 7.08 19.36 9.32
C ASP A 76 6.54 17.97 9.66
N THR A 77 6.34 17.10 8.67
CA THR A 77 5.81 15.75 8.90
C THR A 77 6.74 14.92 9.76
N LEU A 78 6.25 14.46 10.91
CA LEU A 78 6.98 13.55 11.79
C LEU A 78 6.55 12.09 11.54
N LEU A 79 7.34 11.36 10.74
CA LEU A 79 7.11 9.95 10.41
C LEU A 79 7.84 9.02 11.40
N TYR A 80 7.12 8.46 12.36
CA TYR A 80 7.69 7.52 13.33
C TYR A 80 8.07 6.19 12.69
N SER A 81 7.20 5.63 11.84
CA SER A 81 7.51 4.41 11.09
C SER A 81 6.71 4.32 9.79
N GLY A 82 7.25 3.58 8.83
CA GLY A 82 6.55 3.21 7.61
C GLY A 82 7.06 1.89 7.05
N VAL A 83 6.18 1.20 6.32
CA VAL A 83 6.51 -0.03 5.59
C VAL A 83 6.06 0.12 4.14
N VAL A 84 6.94 -0.24 3.21
CA VAL A 84 6.63 -0.37 1.79
C VAL A 84 6.85 -1.82 1.35
N ASN A 85 5.89 -2.36 0.62
CA ASN A 85 6.06 -3.59 -0.14
C ASN A 85 6.33 -3.25 -1.60
N SER A 86 7.19 -4.03 -2.24
CA SER A 86 7.50 -3.94 -3.66
C SER A 86 7.02 -5.21 -4.36
N LEU A 87 6.29 -5.05 -5.46
CA LEU A 87 6.11 -6.09 -6.45
C LEU A 87 7.27 -6.01 -7.45
N ASP A 88 8.18 -6.97 -7.38
CA ASP A 88 9.40 -7.02 -8.17
C ASP A 88 9.13 -7.77 -9.49
N LEU A 89 8.76 -7.03 -10.52
CA LEU A 89 8.41 -7.59 -11.83
C LEU A 89 9.67 -7.94 -12.61
N ALA A 90 9.87 -9.22 -12.88
CA ALA A 90 11.04 -9.68 -13.64
C ALA A 90 11.07 -9.03 -15.04
N PRO A 91 12.26 -8.80 -15.62
CA PRO A 91 12.39 -8.23 -16.97
C PRO A 91 11.60 -9.00 -18.05
N ALA A 92 11.50 -10.32 -17.91
CA ALA A 92 10.78 -11.18 -18.86
C ALA A 92 9.25 -11.14 -18.69
N ASN A 93 8.72 -10.59 -17.59
CA ASN A 93 7.29 -10.45 -17.35
C ASN A 93 6.71 -9.23 -18.09
N LEU A 94 6.84 -9.25 -19.42
CA LEU A 94 6.46 -8.15 -20.31
C LEU A 94 4.94 -7.92 -20.39
N GLU A 95 4.16 -8.92 -20.02
CA GLU A 95 2.69 -8.83 -19.93
C GLU A 95 2.22 -7.92 -18.79
N PHE A 96 3.03 -7.73 -17.75
CA PHE A 96 2.72 -6.79 -16.68
C PHE A 96 3.08 -5.38 -17.11
N ARG A 97 2.09 -4.50 -17.03
CA ARG A 97 2.26 -3.06 -17.07
C ARG A 97 2.19 -2.54 -15.65
N ALA A 98 3.06 -1.59 -15.32
CA ALA A 98 3.02 -0.91 -14.05
C ALA A 98 3.41 0.54 -14.26
N GLY A 99 2.95 1.41 -13.36
CA GLY A 99 3.29 2.82 -13.39
C GLY A 99 2.71 3.53 -12.18
N GLU A 100 2.84 4.85 -12.20
CA GLU A 100 2.34 5.72 -11.15
C GLU A 100 1.53 6.85 -11.79
N HIS A 101 0.50 7.31 -11.08
CA HIS A 101 -0.24 8.50 -11.46
C HIS A 101 -0.40 9.40 -10.25
N MET A 102 -0.05 10.68 -10.44
CA MET A 102 -0.16 11.71 -9.43
C MET A 102 -1.33 12.62 -9.76
N ARG A 103 -2.11 12.97 -8.74
CA ARG A 103 -3.16 13.97 -8.81
C ARG A 103 -2.88 15.05 -7.79
N ASP A 104 -2.69 16.27 -8.27
CA ASP A 104 -2.78 17.48 -7.45
C ASP A 104 -4.27 17.82 -7.27
N LEU A 105 -4.67 18.08 -6.04
CA LEU A 105 -6.04 18.41 -5.69
C LEU A 105 -6.05 19.82 -5.11
N LEU A 106 -6.83 20.70 -5.73
CA LEU A 106 -7.05 22.05 -5.20
C LEU A 106 -7.83 21.91 -3.90
N ALA A 107 -7.24 22.39 -2.81
CA ALA A 107 -7.89 22.45 -1.51
C ALA A 107 -9.25 23.15 -1.64
N ASN A 108 -10.28 22.66 -0.95
CA ASN A 108 -11.48 23.47 -0.73
C ASN A 108 -11.12 24.53 0.33
N PRO A 109 -11.08 25.83 0.00
CA PRO A 109 -10.66 26.88 0.93
C PRO A 109 -11.64 27.08 2.10
N ASN A 110 -12.80 26.42 2.09
CA ASN A 110 -13.86 26.57 3.10
C ASN A 110 -13.99 25.36 4.04
N SER A 111 -12.96 24.53 4.17
CA SER A 111 -13.01 23.34 5.05
C SER A 111 -12.65 23.73 6.50
N PRO A 112 -13.51 23.47 7.50
CA PRO A 112 -13.28 23.89 8.90
C PRO A 112 -12.33 22.96 9.69
N ASP A 113 -11.31 23.50 10.38
CA ASP A 113 -10.32 22.75 11.17
C ASP A 113 -10.84 21.49 11.91
N GLY A 114 -10.09 20.38 11.85
CA GLY A 114 -10.42 19.11 12.52
C GLY A 114 -10.78 17.95 11.60
N HIS A 115 -10.07 17.82 10.47
CA HIS A 115 -10.42 16.91 9.39
C HIS A 115 -9.87 15.51 9.55
N GLY A 116 -10.75 14.50 9.49
CA GLY A 116 -10.32 13.11 9.35
C GLY A 116 -9.44 12.91 8.10
N TRP A 117 -8.53 11.95 8.17
CA TRP A 117 -7.66 11.61 7.04
C TRP A 117 -8.33 10.57 6.18
N ARG A 118 -8.64 10.95 4.93
CA ARG A 118 -9.39 10.10 4.01
C ARG A 118 -8.80 10.10 2.62
N LEU A 119 -8.59 8.90 2.09
CA LEU A 119 -8.11 8.69 0.73
C LEU A 119 -8.72 7.41 0.21
N GLU A 120 -9.10 7.40 -1.06
CA GLU A 120 -9.44 6.21 -1.82
C GLU A 120 -8.74 6.27 -3.17
N THR A 121 -8.19 5.13 -3.58
CA THR A 121 -7.66 4.90 -4.92
C THR A 121 -8.35 3.71 -5.56
N THR A 122 -8.80 3.86 -6.80
CA THR A 122 -9.54 2.80 -7.51
C THR A 122 -9.32 2.90 -9.01
N ALA A 123 -9.09 1.76 -9.67
CA ALA A 123 -9.14 1.67 -11.13
C ALA A 123 -10.58 1.39 -11.58
N VAL A 124 -11.09 2.16 -12.53
CA VAL A 124 -12.41 1.95 -13.15
C VAL A 124 -12.31 1.98 -14.67
N ASN A 125 -13.37 1.54 -15.35
CA ASN A 125 -13.42 1.49 -16.82
C ASN A 125 -12.21 0.74 -17.39
N VAL A 126 -11.88 -0.40 -16.77
CA VAL A 126 -10.74 -1.22 -17.16
C VAL A 126 -11.12 -2.00 -18.41
N ASP A 127 -10.37 -1.78 -19.50
CA ASP A 127 -10.49 -2.52 -20.74
C ASP A 127 -9.11 -2.72 -21.40
N ARG A 128 -9.09 -3.29 -22.60
CA ARG A 128 -7.85 -3.56 -23.34
C ARG A 128 -7.08 -2.30 -23.78
N LYS A 129 -7.72 -1.13 -23.78
CA LYS A 129 -7.13 0.16 -24.15
C LYS A 129 -6.59 0.91 -22.94
N GLY A 130 -7.13 0.65 -21.74
CA GLY A 130 -6.61 1.23 -20.51
C GLY A 130 -7.61 1.21 -19.36
N PHE A 131 -7.47 2.16 -18.46
CA PHE A 131 -8.33 2.35 -17.30
C PHE A 131 -8.28 3.80 -16.85
N THR A 132 -9.22 4.21 -16.00
CA THR A 132 -9.18 5.48 -15.28
C THR A 132 -8.76 5.22 -13.84
N LEU A 133 -7.64 5.82 -13.41
CA LEU A 133 -7.25 5.81 -12.00
C LEU A 133 -7.92 6.96 -11.27
N LYS A 134 -8.81 6.63 -10.32
CA LYS A 134 -9.47 7.58 -9.45
C LYS A 134 -8.67 7.69 -8.15
N ILE A 135 -8.28 8.91 -7.80
CA ILE A 135 -7.70 9.27 -6.49
C ILE A 135 -8.65 10.28 -5.87
N ARG A 136 -9.25 9.95 -4.74
CA ARG A 136 -10.36 10.71 -4.16
C ARG A 136 -10.18 10.91 -2.67
N THR A 137 -10.75 12.00 -2.20
CA THR A 137 -11.01 12.25 -0.79
C THR A 137 -12.45 12.72 -0.64
N TRP A 138 -12.97 12.75 0.59
CA TRP A 138 -14.34 13.15 0.87
C TRP A 138 -14.47 13.81 2.23
N ALA A 139 -15.70 14.27 2.51
CA ALA A 139 -16.07 15.06 3.65
C ALA A 139 -15.19 16.30 3.74
N ASP A 140 -14.48 16.45 4.84
CA ASP A 140 -13.77 17.65 5.23
C ASP A 140 -12.25 17.52 5.02
N THR A 141 -11.78 16.37 4.54
CA THR A 141 -10.36 16.14 4.24
C THR A 141 -9.83 17.10 3.18
N ILE A 142 -8.73 17.79 3.49
CA ILE A 142 -7.96 18.55 2.51
C ILE A 142 -6.84 17.67 1.98
N LEU A 143 -6.95 17.25 0.72
CA LEU A 143 -5.91 16.50 0.02
C LEU A 143 -5.19 17.45 -0.95
N TYR A 144 -3.93 17.76 -0.70
CA TYR A 144 -3.13 18.62 -1.60
C TYR A 144 -2.61 17.85 -2.82
N ARG A 145 -2.12 16.63 -2.58
CA ARG A 145 -1.51 15.76 -3.58
C ARG A 145 -1.63 14.32 -3.12
N ALA A 146 -1.88 13.42 -4.06
CA ALA A 146 -1.70 11.99 -3.86
C ALA A 146 -1.16 11.33 -5.12
N GLN A 147 -0.35 10.30 -4.92
CA GLN A 147 0.19 9.45 -5.98
C GLN A 147 -0.24 8.01 -5.70
N ALA A 148 -0.66 7.30 -6.74
CA ALA A 148 -0.99 5.89 -6.65
C ALA A 148 -0.17 5.11 -7.69
N ALA A 149 0.44 4.02 -7.25
CA ALA A 149 1.00 3.02 -8.14
C ALA A 149 -0.12 2.12 -8.68
N TRP A 150 0.05 1.59 -9.89
CA TRP A 150 -0.87 0.67 -10.52
C TRP A 150 -0.12 -0.46 -11.20
N VAL A 151 -0.77 -1.63 -11.25
CA VAL A 151 -0.31 -2.82 -11.97
C VAL A 151 -1.47 -3.36 -12.79
N ALA A 152 -1.21 -3.70 -14.05
CA ALA A 152 -2.16 -4.31 -14.96
C ALA A 152 -1.53 -5.52 -15.64
N TYR A 153 -2.31 -6.58 -15.82
CA TYR A 153 -1.92 -7.83 -16.45
C TYR A 153 -3.12 -8.40 -17.24
N PRO A 154 -2.91 -9.31 -18.21
CA PRO A 154 -4.01 -9.92 -18.97
C PRO A 154 -4.99 -10.66 -18.07
N GLU A 155 -6.29 -10.51 -18.33
CA GLU A 155 -7.36 -11.14 -17.53
C GLU A 155 -7.27 -12.68 -17.52
N ASP A 156 -6.80 -13.26 -18.61
CA ASP A 156 -6.62 -14.70 -18.81
C ASP A 156 -5.29 -15.23 -18.26
N ARG A 157 -4.53 -14.42 -17.52
CA ARG A 157 -3.31 -14.87 -16.88
C ARG A 157 -3.61 -15.96 -15.84
N GLU A 158 -3.00 -17.11 -16.02
CA GLU A 158 -3.08 -18.21 -15.04
C GLU A 158 -2.20 -17.94 -13.80
N HIS A 159 -2.52 -18.60 -12.69
CA HIS A 159 -1.75 -18.54 -11.45
C HIS A 159 -1.50 -17.12 -10.91
N ILE A 160 -2.49 -16.25 -11.07
CA ILE A 160 -2.54 -14.94 -10.45
C ILE A 160 -3.94 -14.68 -9.90
N PHE A 161 -4.00 -13.98 -8.78
CA PHE A 161 -5.23 -13.51 -8.18
C PHE A 161 -5.01 -12.09 -7.69
N SER A 162 -5.87 -11.14 -8.05
CA SER A 162 -5.86 -9.81 -7.45
C SER A 162 -7.24 -9.42 -6.93
N THR A 163 -7.28 -8.76 -5.78
CA THR A 163 -8.51 -8.26 -5.18
C THR A 163 -8.24 -6.95 -4.45
N SER A 164 -9.28 -6.15 -4.24
CA SER A 164 -9.31 -5.19 -3.13
C SER A 164 -10.08 -5.79 -1.97
N VAL A 165 -9.72 -5.41 -0.74
CA VAL A 165 -10.43 -5.76 0.49
C VAL A 165 -10.66 -4.51 1.31
N ASN A 166 -11.69 -4.50 2.16
CA ASN A 166 -11.98 -3.38 3.06
C ASN A 166 -12.52 -3.88 4.41
N THR A 167 -12.23 -3.16 5.49
CA THR A 167 -12.82 -3.41 6.82
C THR A 167 -14.35 -3.41 6.81
N ASP A 168 -14.97 -2.67 5.89
CA ASP A 168 -16.41 -2.59 5.68
C ASP A 168 -17.02 -3.94 5.28
N GLU A 169 -16.22 -4.90 4.80
CA GLU A 169 -16.64 -6.28 4.55
C GLU A 169 -16.86 -7.12 5.81
N VAL A 170 -16.45 -6.62 6.98
CA VAL A 170 -16.50 -7.32 8.29
C VAL A 170 -17.34 -6.54 9.30
N ARG A 171 -17.25 -5.21 9.26
CA ARG A 171 -17.91 -4.34 10.23
C ARG A 171 -18.36 -3.03 9.57
N PRO A 172 -19.46 -2.40 10.01
CA PRO A 172 -19.83 -1.08 9.48
C PRO A 172 -18.82 -0.01 9.90
N TRP A 173 -18.64 1.01 9.07
CA TRP A 173 -17.75 2.16 9.33
C TRP A 173 -18.05 2.87 10.66
N THR A 174 -19.32 2.84 11.12
CA THR A 174 -19.78 3.45 12.37
C THR A 174 -19.31 2.72 13.64
N SER A 175 -18.70 1.54 13.49
CA SER A 175 -18.15 0.74 14.58
C SER A 175 -16.64 0.54 14.36
N PRO A 176 -15.82 1.59 14.58
CA PRO A 176 -14.37 1.51 14.39
C PRO A 176 -13.77 0.46 15.32
N GLN A 177 -12.84 -0.35 14.81
CA GLN A 177 -12.12 -1.36 15.58
C GLN A 177 -10.63 -1.25 15.28
N ALA A 178 -9.82 -1.48 16.32
CA ALA A 178 -8.37 -1.43 16.19
C ALA A 178 -7.81 -2.57 15.33
N LYS A 179 -8.50 -3.71 15.28
CA LYS A 179 -8.08 -4.87 14.50
C LYS A 179 -9.23 -5.38 13.67
N THR A 180 -8.99 -5.70 12.42
CA THR A 180 -10.01 -6.26 11.53
C THR A 180 -9.36 -7.18 10.51
N SER A 181 -9.85 -8.40 10.43
CA SER A 181 -9.32 -9.40 9.52
C SER A 181 -10.42 -10.30 8.97
N LYS A 182 -10.15 -10.90 7.80
CA LYS A 182 -11.06 -11.84 7.16
C LYS A 182 -10.28 -12.78 6.25
N TYR A 183 -10.73 -14.03 6.20
CA TYR A 183 -10.26 -14.98 5.20
C TYR A 183 -10.81 -14.62 3.81
N LYS A 184 -9.97 -14.72 2.77
CA LYS A 184 -10.31 -14.50 1.37
C LYS A 184 -9.88 -15.72 0.54
N PRO A 185 -10.81 -16.48 -0.07
CA PRO A 185 -10.45 -17.57 -0.98
C PRO A 185 -9.98 -17.03 -2.34
N PHE A 186 -9.20 -17.84 -3.07
CA PHE A 186 -8.74 -17.50 -4.42
C PHE A 186 -9.76 -17.74 -5.54
N LEU A 187 -11.01 -18.06 -5.19
CA LEU A 187 -12.17 -18.12 -6.10
C LEU A 187 -11.92 -18.90 -7.41
N GLY A 188 -11.34 -20.11 -7.29
CA GLY A 188 -11.14 -21.01 -8.43
C GLY A 188 -9.76 -20.93 -9.08
N ILE A 189 -8.95 -19.93 -8.76
CA ILE A 189 -7.52 -19.92 -9.11
C ILE A 189 -6.81 -21.00 -8.32
N LYS A 190 -6.07 -21.86 -9.03
CA LYS A 190 -5.32 -22.97 -8.44
C LYS A 190 -3.85 -22.62 -8.38
N PHE A 191 -3.30 -22.60 -7.17
CA PHE A 191 -1.86 -22.50 -6.94
C PHE A 191 -1.30 -23.86 -6.54
N ALA A 192 -0.13 -24.23 -7.08
CA ALA A 192 0.51 -25.51 -6.76
C ALA A 192 1.16 -25.52 -5.37
N ARG A 193 1.51 -24.33 -4.87
CA ARG A 193 2.11 -24.05 -3.55
C ARG A 193 1.53 -22.74 -3.02
N PRO A 194 1.65 -22.41 -1.73
CA PRO A 194 1.26 -21.09 -1.25
C PRO A 194 1.92 -19.98 -2.10
N PRO A 195 1.13 -19.08 -2.73
CA PRO A 195 1.67 -18.05 -3.62
C PRO A 195 2.40 -16.97 -2.84
N ILE A 196 3.21 -16.19 -3.56
CA ILE A 196 3.78 -14.94 -3.05
C ILE A 196 2.67 -13.88 -3.07
N VAL A 197 2.54 -13.10 -2.01
CA VAL A 197 1.47 -12.11 -1.86
C VAL A 197 2.03 -10.70 -1.68
N PHE A 198 1.66 -9.80 -2.58
CA PHE A 198 1.84 -8.36 -2.46
C PHE A 198 0.61 -7.75 -1.77
N VAL A 199 0.82 -6.76 -0.90
CA VAL A 199 -0.25 -5.96 -0.29
C VAL A 199 0.16 -4.49 -0.23
N GLY A 200 -0.76 -3.59 -0.58
CA GLY A 200 -0.59 -2.15 -0.43
C GLY A 200 -1.90 -1.47 -0.08
N LEU A 201 -1.84 -0.41 0.74
CA LEU A 201 -3.00 0.39 1.11
C LEU A 201 -3.58 1.07 -0.14
N ASN A 202 -4.90 1.04 -0.29
CA ASN A 202 -5.60 1.78 -1.34
C ASN A 202 -6.68 2.73 -0.81
N THR A 203 -7.15 2.50 0.43
CA THR A 203 -8.17 3.33 1.09
C THR A 203 -7.91 3.45 2.58
N PHE A 204 -8.22 4.59 3.17
CA PHE A 204 -8.33 4.78 4.62
C PHE A 204 -9.34 5.88 4.97
N ASP A 205 -10.01 5.73 6.11
CA ASP A 205 -10.78 6.75 6.82
C ASP A 205 -10.41 6.69 8.31
N ILE A 206 -9.60 7.65 8.74
CA ILE A 206 -9.02 7.69 10.08
C ILE A 206 -9.39 9.01 10.74
N LYS A 207 -9.87 8.93 11.99
CA LYS A 207 -10.13 10.12 12.79
C LYS A 207 -8.83 10.90 13.04
N CYS A 208 -8.87 12.22 12.91
CA CYS A 208 -7.79 13.08 13.34
C CYS A 208 -7.75 13.28 14.87
N GLY A 209 -6.69 13.93 15.35
CA GLY A 209 -6.50 14.26 16.78
C GLY A 209 -5.71 13.23 17.58
N LEU A 210 -5.39 12.08 16.98
CA LEU A 210 -4.40 11.10 17.44
C LEU A 210 -3.60 10.63 16.22
N ASN A 211 -2.39 10.10 16.40
CA ASN A 211 -1.49 9.76 15.29
C ASN A 211 -2.19 8.98 14.17
N PHE A 212 -1.83 9.28 12.92
CA PHE A 212 -2.23 8.49 11.77
C PHE A 212 -1.50 7.15 11.84
N ARG A 213 -2.25 6.07 12.10
CA ARG A 213 -1.71 4.71 12.24
C ARG A 213 -2.56 3.73 11.49
N VAL A 214 -1.97 3.04 10.53
CA VAL A 214 -2.65 1.99 9.77
C VAL A 214 -1.63 0.96 9.32
N ASN A 215 -2.01 -0.31 9.33
CA ASN A 215 -1.21 -1.42 8.85
C ASN A 215 -2.08 -2.39 8.05
N ALA A 216 -1.68 -2.63 6.80
CA ALA A 216 -2.22 -3.66 5.92
C ALA A 216 -1.21 -4.80 5.81
N ARG A 217 -1.64 -6.01 6.15
CA ARG A 217 -0.82 -7.21 6.02
C ARG A 217 -1.65 -8.43 5.65
N VAL A 218 -0.97 -9.46 5.17
CA VAL A 218 -1.54 -10.76 4.88
C VAL A 218 -0.78 -11.83 5.67
N ASP A 219 -1.50 -12.80 6.21
CA ASP A 219 -0.93 -14.03 6.78
C ASP A 219 -1.78 -15.26 6.41
N ASN A 220 -1.42 -16.43 6.94
CA ASN A 220 -2.13 -17.69 6.72
C ASN A 220 -2.36 -18.00 5.24
N VAL A 221 -1.35 -17.73 4.40
CA VAL A 221 -1.39 -17.99 2.96
C VAL A 221 -1.29 -19.50 2.72
N SER A 222 -2.28 -20.04 2.03
CA SER A 222 -2.31 -21.43 1.57
C SER A 222 -2.49 -21.46 0.05
N THR A 223 -2.68 -22.64 -0.54
CA THR A 223 -3.05 -22.76 -1.96
C THR A 223 -4.51 -22.40 -2.24
N SER A 224 -5.35 -22.23 -1.20
CA SER A 224 -6.79 -21.96 -1.33
C SER A 224 -7.19 -20.52 -1.01
N GLY A 225 -6.35 -19.79 -0.27
CA GLY A 225 -6.61 -18.39 0.06
C GLY A 225 -5.60 -17.83 1.06
N PHE A 226 -5.97 -16.72 1.67
CA PHE A 226 -5.17 -16.02 2.68
C PHE A 226 -6.07 -15.27 3.67
N THR A 227 -5.51 -14.79 4.77
CA THR A 227 -6.20 -13.89 5.70
C THR A 227 -5.56 -12.50 5.61
N TRP A 228 -6.36 -11.50 5.28
CA TRP A 228 -5.92 -10.10 5.32
C TRP A 228 -6.22 -9.48 6.68
N HIS A 229 -5.40 -8.50 7.07
CA HIS A 229 -5.57 -7.70 8.28
C HIS A 229 -5.41 -6.21 7.94
N LEU A 230 -6.29 -5.40 8.50
CA LEU A 230 -6.30 -3.94 8.40
C LEU A 230 -6.45 -3.40 9.82
N ASP A 231 -5.31 -3.06 10.40
CA ASP A 231 -5.16 -2.81 11.83
C ASP A 231 -4.69 -1.37 12.09
N THR A 232 -4.93 -0.90 13.31
CA THR A 232 -4.40 0.34 13.89
C THR A 232 -4.01 0.12 15.37
N TRP A 233 -3.36 1.10 16.01
CA TRP A 233 -2.87 0.98 17.38
C TRP A 233 -2.76 2.33 18.10
N GLY A 234 -2.44 2.30 19.40
CA GLY A 234 -2.14 3.49 20.20
C GLY A 234 -3.30 4.49 20.32
N GLY A 235 -4.55 4.00 20.31
CA GLY A 235 -5.76 4.81 20.46
C GLY A 235 -6.32 5.40 19.16
N THR A 236 -5.62 5.26 18.04
CA THR A 236 -6.10 5.73 16.73
C THR A 236 -7.44 5.08 16.38
N SER A 237 -8.39 5.89 15.90
CA SER A 237 -9.71 5.43 15.49
C SER A 237 -9.75 5.20 13.98
N LEU A 238 -9.68 3.93 13.58
CA LEU A 238 -9.76 3.49 12.18
C LEU A 238 -11.20 3.18 11.81
N TYR A 239 -11.88 4.13 11.17
CA TYR A 239 -13.26 3.92 10.75
C TYR A 239 -13.35 2.93 9.59
N SER A 240 -12.52 3.12 8.56
CA SER A 240 -12.33 2.12 7.51
C SER A 240 -10.90 2.11 6.97
N ALA A 241 -10.49 0.99 6.40
CA ALA A 241 -9.31 0.88 5.56
C ALA A 241 -9.54 -0.14 4.47
N GLY A 242 -8.73 -0.04 3.41
CA GLY A 242 -8.68 -1.01 2.34
C GLY A 242 -7.26 -1.26 1.87
N ALA A 243 -7.06 -2.44 1.28
CA ALA A 243 -5.82 -2.80 0.63
C ALA A 243 -6.08 -3.48 -0.72
N THR A 244 -5.16 -3.25 -1.66
CA THR A 244 -5.01 -4.04 -2.87
C THR A 244 -4.06 -5.19 -2.60
N ILE A 245 -4.44 -6.39 -3.02
CA ILE A 245 -3.68 -7.62 -2.82
C ILE A 245 -3.49 -8.30 -4.17
N ILE A 246 -2.26 -8.74 -4.45
CA ILE A 246 -1.92 -9.55 -5.64
C ILE A 246 -1.18 -10.80 -5.16
N ALA A 247 -1.73 -11.98 -5.45
CA ALA A 247 -1.11 -13.27 -5.18
C ALA A 247 -0.70 -13.94 -6.50
N PHE A 248 0.52 -14.45 -6.59
CA PHE A 248 1.05 -15.07 -7.80
C PHE A 248 2.16 -16.10 -7.49
N ASP A 249 2.46 -16.98 -8.45
CA ASP A 249 3.46 -18.06 -8.34
C ASP A 249 4.91 -17.66 -8.59
#